data_AF-A0A940XF57-F1
#
_entry.id   AF-A0A940XF57-F1
#
_cell.length_a   1.000
_cell.length_b   1.000
_cell.length_c   1.000
_cell.angle_alpha   90.00
_cell.angle_beta   90.00
_cell.angle_gamma   90.00
#
_symmetry.space_group_name_H-M   'P 1'
#
loop_
_entity.id
_entity.type
_entity.pdbx_description
1 polymer ?
#
loop_
_entity_poly.entity_id
_entity_poly.type
_entity_poly.pdbx_seq_one_letter_code
_entity_poly.pdbx_strand_id
1 'polypeptide(L)'
;METGLVFTQEDGSWLHPGKVTDLFERLVAASGLPPIRLHDLRNGTATLMLAAGSDVKITSGALGHSDTRITRDIYQSVLRHVGKNAAEATAKLVPLRQKAEEEDARKAEKARKKAKRAKKAGEKKPKN
;
A
#
# COMPACT_ATOMS: atom_id res chain seq x y z
N MET A 1 39.48 -29.11 4.85
CA MET A 1 39.46 -27.92 5.74
C MET A 1 38.10 -27.28 5.57
N GLU A 2 37.39 -27.04 6.65
CA GLU A 2 36.12 -26.31 6.62
C GLU A 2 36.44 -24.82 6.48
N THR A 3 36.10 -24.22 5.34
CA THR A 3 36.48 -22.84 5.00
C THR A 3 35.57 -21.79 5.65
N GLY A 4 34.45 -22.20 6.26
CA GLY A 4 33.44 -21.30 6.83
C GLY A 4 32.66 -20.47 5.80
N LEU A 5 32.85 -20.76 4.50
CA LEU A 5 32.18 -20.07 3.40
C LEU A 5 30.86 -20.77 3.06
N VAL A 6 29.79 -19.99 2.90
CA VAL A 6 28.46 -20.50 2.48
C VAL A 6 28.36 -20.61 0.95
N PHE A 7 29.03 -19.73 0.21
CA PHE A 7 29.04 -19.72 -1.24
C PHE A 7 30.44 -20.06 -1.77
N THR A 8 30.59 -21.28 -2.25
CA THR A 8 31.85 -21.81 -2.78
C THR A 8 31.67 -22.39 -4.17
N GLN A 9 32.78 -22.60 -4.86
CA GLN A 9 32.83 -23.48 -6.02
C GLN A 9 32.81 -24.96 -5.56
N GLU A 10 32.72 -25.88 -6.52
CA GLU A 10 32.69 -27.33 -6.25
C GLU A 10 33.95 -27.84 -5.52
N ASP A 11 35.08 -27.18 -5.72
CA ASP A 11 36.35 -27.45 -5.05
C ASP A 11 36.46 -26.82 -3.64
N GLY A 12 35.40 -26.14 -3.16
CA GLY A 12 35.36 -25.48 -1.87
C GLY A 12 36.06 -24.10 -1.83
N SER A 13 36.61 -23.64 -2.96
CA SER A 13 37.20 -22.30 -3.07
C SER A 13 36.12 -21.21 -3.12
N TRP A 14 36.53 -19.97 -2.89
CA TRP A 14 35.63 -18.81 -2.86
C TRP A 14 34.96 -18.56 -4.22
N LEU A 15 33.64 -18.33 -4.20
CA LEU A 15 32.90 -17.93 -5.39
C LEU A 15 33.04 -16.43 -5.64
N HIS A 16 33.72 -16.06 -6.74
CA HIS A 16 33.90 -14.65 -7.11
C HIS A 16 32.56 -14.00 -7.50
N PRO A 17 32.17 -12.83 -6.94
CA PRO A 17 30.90 -12.15 -7.22
C PRO A 17 30.65 -11.89 -8.70
N GLY A 18 31.70 -11.55 -9.45
CA GLY A 18 31.62 -11.41 -10.92
C GLY A 18 31.03 -12.63 -11.63
N LYS A 19 31.36 -13.85 -11.20
CA LYS A 19 30.78 -15.07 -11.79
C LYS A 19 29.27 -15.15 -11.59
N VAL A 20 28.76 -14.63 -10.47
CA VAL A 20 27.32 -14.58 -10.19
C VAL A 20 26.65 -13.56 -11.09
N THR A 21 27.26 -12.38 -11.28
CA THR A 21 26.78 -11.36 -12.23
C THR A 21 26.73 -11.92 -13.66
N ASP A 22 27.82 -12.53 -14.14
CA ASP A 22 27.90 -13.06 -15.50
C ASP A 22 26.88 -14.18 -15.75
N LEU A 23 26.65 -15.04 -14.75
CA LEU A 23 25.61 -16.06 -14.81
C LEU A 23 24.23 -15.42 -14.86
N PHE A 24 23.97 -14.43 -14.02
CA PHE A 24 22.68 -13.74 -14.00
C PHE A 24 22.38 -13.06 -15.34
N GLU A 25 23.34 -12.36 -15.94
CA GLU A 25 23.16 -11.71 -17.23
C GLU A 25 22.81 -12.71 -18.34
N ARG A 26 23.46 -13.89 -18.35
CA ARG A 26 23.11 -14.98 -19.27
C ARG A 26 21.68 -15.49 -19.06
N LEU A 27 21.24 -15.63 -17.81
CA LEU A 27 19.86 -16.04 -17.49
C LEU A 27 18.84 -14.99 -17.94
N VAL A 28 19.12 -13.70 -17.73
CA VAL A 28 18.25 -12.61 -18.20
C VAL A 28 18.14 -12.65 -19.72
N ALA A 29 19.25 -12.78 -20.44
CA ALA A 29 19.26 -12.89 -21.90
C ALA A 29 18.44 -14.09 -22.41
N ALA A 30 18.47 -15.22 -21.70
CA ALA A 30 17.68 -16.41 -22.04
C ALA A 30 16.20 -16.31 -21.66
N SER A 31 15.83 -15.42 -20.73
CA SER A 31 14.46 -15.33 -20.18
C SER A 31 13.46 -14.57 -21.07
N GLY A 32 13.94 -13.83 -22.08
CA GLY A 32 13.11 -12.92 -22.88
C GLY A 32 12.65 -11.66 -22.12
N LEU A 33 13.14 -11.45 -20.89
CA LEU A 33 12.90 -10.23 -20.13
C LEU A 33 13.77 -9.07 -20.64
N PRO A 34 13.36 -7.81 -20.43
CA PRO A 34 14.23 -6.67 -20.66
C PRO A 34 15.56 -6.80 -19.89
N PRO A 35 16.65 -6.20 -20.40
CA PRO A 35 17.93 -6.20 -19.70
C PRO A 35 17.79 -5.60 -18.30
N ILE A 36 18.09 -6.40 -17.28
CA ILE A 36 18.13 -6.00 -15.87
C ILE A 36 19.43 -6.49 -15.23
N ARG A 37 19.92 -5.78 -14.21
CA ARG A 37 21.13 -6.17 -13.47
C ARG A 37 20.77 -6.95 -12.22
N LEU A 38 21.74 -7.70 -11.69
CA LEU A 38 21.55 -8.48 -10.47
C LEU A 38 21.11 -7.62 -9.28
N HIS A 39 21.63 -6.40 -9.16
CA HIS A 39 21.23 -5.46 -8.10
C HIS A 39 19.78 -4.99 -8.22
N ASP A 40 19.19 -5.04 -9.42
CA ASP A 40 17.81 -4.62 -9.61
C ASP A 40 16.83 -5.61 -8.96
N LEU A 41 17.24 -6.87 -8.70
CA LEU A 41 16.47 -7.81 -7.88
C LEU A 41 16.27 -7.28 -6.46
N ARG A 42 17.32 -6.69 -5.86
CA ARG A 42 17.23 -6.07 -4.54
C ARG A 42 16.26 -4.89 -4.54
N ASN A 43 16.24 -4.13 -5.63
CA ASN A 43 15.27 -3.04 -5.81
C ASN A 43 13.84 -3.58 -5.96
N GLY A 44 13.68 -4.71 -6.65
CA GLY A 44 12.43 -5.45 -6.77
C GLY A 44 11.91 -5.92 -5.41
N THR A 45 12.77 -6.50 -4.57
CA THR A 45 12.39 -6.94 -3.21
C THR A 45 11.83 -5.78 -2.39
N ALA A 46 12.49 -4.62 -2.40
CA ALA A 46 12.02 -3.44 -1.68
C ALA A 46 10.64 -2.98 -2.17
N THR A 47 10.46 -2.93 -3.49
CA THR A 47 9.18 -2.58 -4.13
C THR A 47 8.07 -3.54 -3.73
N LEU A 48 8.34 -4.85 -3.76
CA LEU A 48 7.37 -5.89 -3.38
C LEU A 48 7.01 -5.82 -1.89
N MET A 49 7.99 -5.62 -1.01
CA MET A 49 7.75 -5.47 0.43
C MET A 49 6.85 -4.26 0.72
N LEU A 50 7.14 -3.11 0.12
CA LEU A 50 6.32 -1.91 0.29
C LEU A 50 4.93 -2.09 -0.31
N ALA A 51 4.82 -2.71 -1.49
CA ALA A 51 3.52 -3.00 -2.10
C ALA A 51 2.66 -3.95 -1.27
N ALA A 52 3.29 -4.89 -0.54
CA ALA A 52 2.63 -5.76 0.43
C ALA A 52 2.22 -5.04 1.73
N GLY A 53 2.50 -3.74 1.87
CA GLY A 53 2.14 -2.93 3.03
C GLY A 53 3.18 -2.94 4.15
N SER A 54 4.40 -3.46 3.90
CA SER A 54 5.49 -3.37 4.87
C SER A 54 5.89 -1.92 5.12
N ASP A 55 6.20 -1.61 6.38
CA ASP A 55 6.69 -0.29 6.75
C ASP A 55 8.07 0.00 6.14
N VAL A 56 8.35 1.28 5.88
CA VAL A 56 9.62 1.74 5.30
C VAL A 56 10.81 1.38 6.19
N LYS A 57 10.66 1.46 7.52
CA LYS A 57 11.72 1.12 8.46
C LYS A 57 12.04 -0.37 8.42
N ILE A 58 11.01 -1.22 8.38
CA ILE A 58 11.18 -2.68 8.29
C ILE A 58 11.86 -3.04 6.97
N THR A 59 11.37 -2.48 5.86
CA THR A 59 11.93 -2.70 4.53
C THR A 59 13.38 -2.23 4.45
N SER A 60 13.69 -1.04 4.98
CA SER A 60 15.05 -0.52 5.04
C SER A 60 15.99 -1.39 5.87
N GLY A 61 15.51 -1.91 7.01
CA GLY A 61 16.26 -2.83 7.87
C GLY A 61 16.54 -4.17 7.19
N ALA A 62 15.55 -4.74 6.49
CA ALA A 62 15.71 -5.99 5.74
C ALA A 62 16.73 -5.86 4.60
N LEU A 63 16.82 -4.69 3.99
CA LEU A 63 17.85 -4.38 3.00
C LEU A 63 19.20 -4.12 3.68
N GLY A 64 19.24 -3.67 4.94
CA GLY A 64 20.47 -3.26 5.59
C GLY A 64 20.93 -1.85 5.19
N HIS A 65 19.98 -0.98 4.78
CA HIS A 65 20.29 0.44 4.59
C HIS A 65 20.42 1.12 5.96
N SER A 66 21.57 1.75 6.21
CA SER A 66 21.83 2.52 7.42
C SER A 66 20.99 3.79 7.52
N ASP A 67 20.58 4.36 6.37
CA ASP A 67 19.63 5.47 6.30
C ASP A 67 18.35 5.05 5.55
N THR A 68 17.21 5.20 6.24
CA THR A 68 15.86 4.99 5.69
C THR A 68 15.48 5.96 4.58
N ARG A 69 16.16 7.12 4.48
CA ARG A 69 15.94 8.10 3.39
C ARG A 69 16.18 7.50 2.01
N ILE A 70 17.20 6.64 1.88
CA ILE A 70 17.53 5.96 0.62
C ILE A 70 16.33 5.15 0.13
N THR A 71 15.72 4.35 1.01
CA THR A 71 14.54 3.56 0.71
C THR A 71 13.34 4.47 0.40
N ARG A 72 13.13 5.54 1.19
CA ARG A 72 12.01 6.45 0.97
C ARG A 72 12.10 7.17 -0.36
N ASP A 73 13.29 7.65 -0.75
CA ASP A 73 13.50 8.46 -1.94
C ASP A 73 13.49 7.61 -3.22
N ILE A 74 14.00 6.38 -3.17
CA ILE A 74 14.00 5.46 -4.32
C ILE A 74 12.60 4.89 -4.57
N TYR A 75 11.80 4.60 -3.54
CA TYR A 75 10.51 3.91 -3.68
C TYR A 75 9.28 4.82 -3.51
N GLN A 76 9.44 6.14 -3.69
CA GLN A 76 8.35 7.12 -3.52
C GLN A 76 7.07 6.78 -4.32
N SER A 77 7.20 6.20 -5.52
CA SER A 77 6.04 5.83 -6.35
C SER A 77 5.18 4.75 -5.70
N VAL A 78 5.78 3.73 -5.11
CA VAL A 78 5.10 2.65 -4.40
C VAL A 78 4.46 3.19 -3.11
N LEU A 79 5.19 4.06 -2.40
CA LEU A 79 4.70 4.71 -1.18
C LEU A 79 3.48 5.59 -1.43
N ARG A 80 3.35 6.22 -2.62
CA ARG A 80 2.12 6.95 -2.98
C ARG A 80 0.91 6.03 -3.04
N HIS A 81 1.05 4.83 -3.59
CA HIS A 81 -0.06 3.85 -3.66
C HIS A 81 -0.42 3.31 -2.27
N VAL A 82 0.59 2.95 -1.47
CA VAL A 82 0.40 2.52 -0.07
C VAL A 82 -0.26 3.63 0.76
N GLY A 83 0.17 4.88 0.56
CA GLY A 83 -0.40 6.06 1.22
C GLY A 83 -1.87 6.28 0.88
N LYS A 84 -2.28 6.05 -0.39
CA LYS A 84 -3.69 6.09 -0.79
C LYS A 84 -4.52 5.04 -0.03
N ASN A 85 -4.04 3.79 0.00
CA ASN A 85 -4.74 2.71 0.70
C ASN A 85 -4.86 2.99 2.21
N ALA A 86 -3.79 3.52 2.82
CA ALA A 86 -3.80 3.94 4.22
C ALA A 86 -4.79 5.09 4.47
N ALA A 87 -4.86 6.08 3.58
CA ALA A 87 -5.81 7.19 3.68
C ALA A 87 -7.27 6.70 3.57
N GLU A 88 -7.56 5.78 2.64
CA GLU A 88 -8.89 5.18 2.50
C GLU A 88 -9.26 4.33 3.73
N ALA A 89 -8.32 3.54 4.27
CA ALA A 89 -8.52 2.79 5.50
C ALA A 89 -8.79 3.72 6.70
N THR A 90 -8.04 4.82 6.81
CA THR A 90 -8.23 5.83 7.85
C THR A 90 -9.60 6.49 7.72
N ALA A 91 -10.01 6.86 6.50
CA ALA A 91 -11.32 7.46 6.24
C ALA A 91 -12.49 6.55 6.68
N LYS A 92 -12.33 5.22 6.63
CA LYS A 92 -13.32 4.25 7.14
C LYS A 92 -13.39 4.22 8.67
N LEU A 93 -12.30 4.52 9.36
CA LEU A 93 -12.21 4.51 10.82
C LEU A 93 -12.64 5.83 11.47
N VAL A 94 -12.67 6.92 10.70
CA VAL A 94 -13.17 8.22 11.18
C VAL A 94 -14.69 8.11 11.39
N PRO A 95 -15.21 8.27 12.63
CA PRO A 95 -16.64 8.19 12.90
C PRO A 95 -17.37 9.30 12.15
N LEU A 96 -18.21 8.92 11.17
CA LEU A 96 -19.12 9.80 10.43
C LEU A 96 -20.26 10.34 11.30
N ARG A 97 -20.04 10.51 12.60
CA ARG A 97 -21.06 10.80 13.62
C ARG A 97 -21.89 12.03 13.28
N GLN A 98 -21.29 13.01 12.61
CA GLN A 98 -21.98 14.18 12.08
C GLN A 98 -22.92 13.86 10.90
N LYS A 99 -22.57 12.95 9.99
CA LYS A 99 -23.44 12.58 8.85
C LYS A 99 -24.68 11.81 9.28
N ALA A 100 -24.57 10.94 10.29
CA ALA A 100 -25.73 10.22 10.83
C ALA A 100 -26.66 11.19 11.59
N GLU A 101 -26.10 12.07 12.41
CA GLU A 101 -26.85 13.10 13.15
C GLU A 101 -27.55 14.08 12.18
N GLU A 102 -26.92 14.46 11.07
CA GLU A 102 -27.52 15.29 10.00
C GLU A 102 -28.61 14.58 9.21
N GLU A 103 -28.45 13.28 8.93
CA GLU A 103 -29.44 12.49 8.18
C GLU A 103 -30.69 12.24 9.02
N ASP A 104 -30.52 11.98 10.32
CA ASP A 104 -31.61 11.81 11.28
C ASP A 104 -32.33 13.13 11.56
N ALA A 105 -31.60 14.25 11.66
CA ALA A 105 -32.19 15.58 11.75
C ALA A 105 -33.01 15.93 10.50
N ARG A 106 -32.52 15.61 9.29
CA ARG A 106 -33.25 15.79 8.03
C ARG A 106 -34.51 14.94 7.94
N LYS A 107 -34.47 13.70 8.41
CA LYS A 107 -35.64 12.81 8.46
C LYS A 107 -36.69 13.33 9.44
N ALA A 108 -36.27 13.78 10.62
CA ALA A 108 -37.15 14.37 11.62
C ALA A 108 -37.85 15.66 11.13
N GLU A 109 -37.11 16.53 10.43
CA GLU A 109 -37.68 17.76 9.87
C GLU A 109 -38.70 17.48 8.75
N LYS A 110 -38.39 16.52 7.86
CA LYS A 110 -39.32 16.07 6.80
C LYS A 110 -40.60 15.48 7.38
N ALA A 111 -40.49 14.65 8.43
CA ALA A 111 -41.65 14.09 9.14
C ALA A 111 -42.52 15.19 9.77
N ARG A 112 -41.90 16.18 10.42
CA ARG A 112 -42.60 17.32 11.03
C ARG A 112 -43.31 18.20 10.00
N LYS A 113 -42.68 18.45 8.85
CA LYS A 113 -43.30 19.18 7.72
C LYS A 113 -44.46 18.40 7.10
N LYS A 114 -44.36 17.08 6.97
CA LYS A 114 -45.43 16.20 6.48
C LYS A 114 -46.66 16.22 7.42
N ALA A 115 -46.43 16.12 8.72
CA ALA A 115 -47.49 16.19 9.74
C ALA A 115 -48.22 17.54 9.74
N LYS A 116 -47.48 18.66 9.63
CA LYS A 116 -48.07 20.00 9.53
C LYS A 116 -48.91 20.18 8.25
N ARG A 117 -48.46 19.64 7.12
CA ARG A 117 -49.21 19.67 5.85
C ARG A 117 -50.49 18.83 5.92
N ALA A 118 -50.45 17.65 6.53
CA ALA A 118 -51.63 16.81 6.74
C ALA A 118 -52.68 17.47 7.64
N LYS A 119 -52.24 18.13 8.73
CA LYS A 119 -53.14 18.86 9.64
C LYS A 119 -53.81 20.06 8.94
N LYS A 120 -53.06 20.81 8.13
CA LYS A 120 -53.59 21.94 7.33
C LYS A 120 -54.55 21.50 6.21
N ALA A 121 -54.42 20.27 5.71
CA ALA A 121 -55.34 19.70 4.72
C ALA A 121 -56.65 19.19 5.35
N GLY A 122 -56.60 18.67 6.58
CA GLY A 122 -57.79 18.27 7.35
C GLY A 122 -58.64 19.44 7.85
N GLU A 123 -58.00 20.59 8.13
CA GLU A 123 -58.68 21.80 8.64
C GLU A 123 -59.37 22.62 7.54
N LYS A 124 -59.11 22.31 6.25
CA LYS A 124 -59.65 23.03 5.07
C LYS A 124 -60.89 22.40 4.44
N LYS A 125 -61.58 21.50 5.14
CA LYS A 125 -62.93 21.03 4.75
C LYS A 125 -63.99 21.56 5.73
N PRO A 126 -64.45 22.83 5.58
CA PRO A 126 -65.67 23.27 6.23
C PRO A 126 -66.90 22.87 5.40
N LYS A 127 -67.88 22.32 6.12
CA LYS A 127 -69.34 22.42 5.93
C LYS A 127 -69.89 22.62 4.51
N ASN A 128 -70.60 21.60 4.03
CA ASN A 128 -72.02 21.71 3.71
C ASN A 128 -72.69 20.37 3.96
#